data_AF-A0A444J847-F1
#
_entry.id   AF-A0A444J847-F1
#
_cell.length_a   1.000
_cell.length_b   1.000
_cell.length_c   1.000
_cell.angle_alpha   90.00
_cell.angle_beta   90.00
_cell.angle_gamma   90.00
#
_symmetry.space_group_name_H-M   'P 1'
#
loop_
_entity.id
_entity.type
_entity.pdbx_description
1 polymer ?
#
loop_
_entity_poly.entity_id
_entity_poly.type
_entity_poly.pdbx_seq_one_letter_code
_entity_poly.pdbx_strand_id
1 'polypeptide(L)'
;MSESISEQKSILGTLGPQQSHAWQATTRYAPDAEIKLYPHSGGLVDAFITREVDQIVIPIFNTRQGENKQYFRLFEQVKEGYWLDNIVLPANLSLGVFAPDMRAGEIEVLLGKRAVFRQCEEYICGTFPDAALTSVHNMEQLFAGFKSRV
;
A
#
# COMPACT_ATOMS: atom_id res chain seq x y z
N MET A 1 29.68 -35.21 10.34
CA MET A 1 28.23 -35.00 10.31
C MET A 1 28.00 -33.51 10.27
N SER A 2 27.72 -32.97 9.07
CA SER A 2 27.39 -31.56 8.89
C SER A 2 25.90 -31.40 9.15
N GLU A 3 25.55 -30.79 10.28
CA GLU A 3 24.18 -30.35 10.53
C GLU A 3 23.82 -29.31 9.46
N SER A 4 22.91 -29.68 8.56
CA SER A 4 22.25 -28.74 7.68
C SER A 4 21.42 -27.82 8.55
N ILE A 5 21.89 -26.60 8.78
CA ILE A 5 21.06 -25.53 9.31
C ILE A 5 19.94 -25.35 8.28
N SER A 6 18.74 -25.82 8.63
CA SER A 6 17.53 -25.47 7.90
C SER A 6 17.45 -23.95 7.94
N GLU A 7 17.70 -23.27 6.82
CA GLU A 7 17.38 -21.85 6.66
C GLU A 7 15.87 -21.71 6.85
N GLN A 8 15.48 -21.42 8.09
CA GLN A 8 14.08 -21.24 8.43
C GLN A 8 13.64 -19.94 7.76
N LYS A 9 12.79 -20.08 6.74
CA LYS A 9 12.26 -18.96 5.96
C LYS A 9 11.57 -17.99 6.91
N SER A 10 12.08 -16.76 7.02
CA SER A 10 11.50 -15.77 7.93
C SER A 10 10.10 -15.36 7.49
N ILE A 11 9.18 -15.23 8.45
CA ILE A 11 7.80 -14.85 8.23
C ILE A 11 7.65 -13.36 8.56
N LEU A 12 7.34 -12.56 7.55
CA LEU A 12 7.12 -11.12 7.68
C LEU A 12 5.63 -10.78 7.60
N GLY A 13 5.14 -10.00 8.56
CA GLY A 13 3.81 -9.41 8.53
C GLY A 13 3.79 -8.02 7.87
N THR A 14 2.76 -7.73 7.08
CA THR A 14 2.50 -6.35 6.62
C THR A 14 1.01 -6.09 6.37
N LEU A 15 0.67 -4.84 6.05
CA LEU A 15 -0.69 -4.44 5.73
C LEU A 15 -1.05 -4.83 4.29
N GLY A 16 -2.22 -5.45 4.15
CA GLY A 16 -2.81 -5.77 2.86
C GLY A 16 -3.48 -4.58 2.17
N PRO A 17 -4.01 -4.80 0.95
CA PRO A 17 -4.00 -6.06 0.21
C PRO A 17 -2.63 -6.38 -0.43
N GLN A 18 -2.55 -7.55 -1.08
CA GLN A 18 -1.42 -7.89 -1.96
C GLN A 18 -1.25 -6.80 -3.03
N GLN A 19 -0.02 -6.57 -3.48
CA GLN A 19 0.34 -5.50 -4.44
C GLN A 19 0.19 -4.05 -3.92
N SER A 20 -0.28 -3.84 -2.68
CA SER A 20 -0.22 -2.52 -2.04
C SER A 20 1.22 -2.03 -1.84
N HIS A 21 1.41 -0.74 -1.56
CA HIS A 21 2.74 -0.19 -1.27
C HIS A 21 3.40 -0.86 -0.06
N ALA A 22 2.65 -1.21 0.99
CA ALA A 22 3.19 -1.92 2.15
C ALA A 22 3.69 -3.30 1.74
N TRP A 23 2.88 -4.07 1.00
CA TRP A 23 3.29 -5.35 0.42
C TRP A 23 4.53 -5.21 -0.48
N GLN A 24 4.57 -4.23 -1.39
CA GLN A 24 5.71 -4.01 -2.27
C GLN A 24 6.98 -3.67 -1.49
N ALA A 25 6.88 -2.87 -0.42
CA ALA A 25 8.00 -2.55 0.46
C ALA A 25 8.52 -3.81 1.15
N THR A 26 7.64 -4.65 1.69
CA THR A 26 8.00 -5.92 2.33
C THR A 26 8.70 -6.88 1.36
N THR A 27 8.13 -7.09 0.17
CA THR A 27 8.71 -7.96 -0.86
C THR A 27 10.07 -7.47 -1.33
N ARG A 28 10.31 -6.16 -1.39
CA ARG A 28 11.63 -5.61 -1.76
C ARG A 28 12.66 -5.75 -0.64
N TYR A 29 12.23 -5.63 0.61
CA TYR A 29 13.11 -5.76 1.78
C TYR A 29 13.57 -7.20 1.99
N ALA A 30 12.66 -8.17 1.88
CA ALA A 30 12.99 -9.59 2.01
C ALA A 30 12.28 -10.41 0.90
N PRO A 31 12.89 -10.52 -0.29
CA PRO A 31 12.29 -11.22 -1.43
C PRO A 31 11.99 -12.71 -1.17
N ASP A 32 12.80 -13.33 -0.32
CA ASP A 32 12.70 -14.75 0.00
C ASP A 32 11.90 -15.02 1.29
N ALA A 33 11.29 -14.01 1.91
CA ALA A 33 10.46 -14.21 3.09
C ALA A 33 9.08 -14.78 2.75
N GLU A 34 8.45 -15.47 3.71
CA GLU A 34 7.00 -15.68 3.67
C GLU A 34 6.30 -14.39 4.12
N ILE A 35 5.35 -13.89 3.34
CA ILE A 35 4.63 -12.64 3.65
C ILE A 35 3.20 -12.96 4.10
N LYS A 36 2.88 -12.60 5.35
CA LYS A 36 1.52 -12.61 5.88
C LYS A 36 0.88 -11.22 5.78
N LEU A 37 -0.33 -11.17 5.24
CA LEU A 37 -1.08 -9.94 5.04
C LEU A 37 -2.16 -9.76 6.11
N TYR A 38 -2.21 -8.58 6.70
CA TYR A 38 -3.19 -8.21 7.70
C TYR A 38 -4.07 -7.04 7.21
N PRO A 39 -5.39 -7.06 7.44
CA PRO A 39 -6.29 -6.02 6.96
C PRO A 39 -6.17 -4.70 7.73
N HIS A 40 -5.65 -4.76 8.95
CA HIS A 40 -5.52 -3.60 9.85
C HIS A 40 -4.32 -3.75 10.78
N SER A 41 -3.78 -2.63 11.23
CA SER A 41 -2.55 -2.58 12.01
C SER A 41 -2.63 -3.18 13.41
N GLY A 42 -3.81 -3.22 14.04
CA GLY A 42 -4.01 -3.89 15.33
C GLY A 42 -3.62 -5.36 15.24
N GLY A 43 -4.31 -6.12 14.38
CA GLY A 43 -4.00 -7.53 14.14
C GLY A 43 -2.57 -7.81 13.65
N LEU A 44 -1.95 -6.89 12.89
CA LEU A 44 -0.54 -7.02 12.51
C LEU A 44 0.39 -6.93 13.72
N VAL A 45 0.13 -5.97 14.62
CA VAL A 45 0.93 -5.78 15.83
C VAL A 45 0.69 -6.91 16.82
N ASP A 46 -0.55 -7.37 16.96
CA ASP A 46 -0.88 -8.56 17.77
C ASP A 46 -0.14 -9.80 17.28
N ALA A 47 -0.08 -10.02 15.96
CA ALA A 47 0.68 -11.12 15.37
C ALA A 47 2.18 -11.04 15.67
N PHE A 48 2.75 -9.85 15.69
CA PHE A 48 4.14 -9.65 16.11
C PHE A 48 4.34 -9.94 17.60
N ILE A 49 3.50 -9.38 18.47
CA ILE A 49 3.57 -9.57 19.92
C ILE A 49 3.43 -11.05 20.30
N THR A 50 2.54 -11.77 19.61
CA THR A 50 2.29 -13.20 19.83
C THR A 50 3.28 -14.12 19.11
N ARG A 51 4.28 -13.56 18.41
CA ARG A 51 5.31 -14.28 17.64
C ARG A 51 4.73 -15.18 16.53
N GLU A 52 3.58 -14.78 15.96
CA GLU A 52 3.00 -15.41 14.77
C GLU A 52 3.75 -15.03 13.47
N VAL A 53 4.48 -13.91 13.55
CA VAL A 53 5.42 -13.40 12.54
C VAL A 53 6.71 -12.98 13.24
N ASP A 54 7.84 -13.10 12.55
CA ASP A 54 9.16 -12.75 13.10
C ASP A 54 9.43 -11.25 13.06
N GLN A 55 8.90 -10.58 12.03
CA GLN A 55 9.13 -9.18 11.73
C GLN A 55 7.86 -8.57 11.14
N ILE A 56 7.69 -7.25 11.31
CA ILE A 56 6.60 -6.51 10.66
C ILE A 56 7.13 -5.31 9.88
N VAL A 57 6.52 -5.05 8.73
CA VAL A 57 6.76 -3.86 7.92
C VAL A 57 5.50 -3.01 7.92
N ILE A 58 5.61 -1.78 8.44
CA ILE A 58 4.49 -0.84 8.53
C ILE A 58 4.82 0.54 7.93
N PRO A 59 3.86 1.18 7.24
CA PRO A 59 4.10 2.47 6.62
C PRO A 59 4.00 3.62 7.65
N ILE A 60 5.12 4.08 8.20
CA ILE A 60 5.13 5.13 9.23
C ILE A 60 5.04 6.57 8.71
N PHE A 61 5.39 6.82 7.45
CA PHE A 61 5.51 8.16 6.90
C PHE A 61 5.18 8.21 5.40
N ASN A 62 4.52 9.28 4.95
CA ASN A 62 4.31 9.60 3.54
C ASN A 62 4.69 11.07 3.30
N THR A 63 5.52 11.35 2.29
CA THR A 63 6.03 12.71 2.04
C THR A 63 4.95 13.75 1.69
N ARG A 64 3.81 13.32 1.13
CA ARG A 64 2.66 14.18 0.81
C ARG A 64 1.67 14.30 1.97
N GLN A 65 1.54 13.28 2.82
CA GLN A 65 0.53 13.22 3.88
C GLN A 65 1.09 13.39 5.31
N GLY A 66 2.40 13.33 5.47
CA GLY A 66 3.11 13.38 6.74
C GLY A 66 3.17 12.03 7.48
N GLU A 67 3.42 12.12 8.79
CA GLU A 67 3.52 10.99 9.71
C GLU A 67 2.18 10.30 9.94
N ASN A 68 2.21 8.97 10.04
CA ASN A 68 1.06 8.21 10.49
C ASN A 68 1.10 7.99 12.01
N LYS A 69 0.62 8.99 12.77
CA LYS A 69 0.58 9.00 14.24
C LYS A 69 -0.13 7.79 14.86
N GLN A 70 -1.04 7.14 14.13
CA GLN A 70 -1.73 5.97 14.63
C GLN A 70 -0.78 4.79 14.84
N TYR A 71 0.20 4.60 13.94
CA TYR A 71 1.14 3.50 14.06
C TYR A 71 2.16 3.72 15.17
N PHE A 72 2.58 4.98 15.42
CA PHE A 72 3.42 5.32 16.55
C PHE A 72 2.79 4.92 17.90
N ARG A 73 1.47 5.14 18.07
CA ARG A 73 0.76 4.70 19.28
C ARG A 73 0.69 3.18 19.43
N LEU A 74 0.70 2.44 18.32
CA LEU A 74 0.69 0.98 18.39
C LEU A 74 2.04 0.43 18.85
N PHE A 75 3.15 1.12 18.55
CA PHE A 75 4.46 0.74 19.08
C PHE A 75 4.57 0.86 20.59
N GLU A 76 3.77 1.72 21.23
CA GLU A 76 3.71 1.78 22.70
C GLU A 76 3.21 0.46 23.33
N GLN A 77 2.52 -0.39 22.55
CA GLN A 77 2.04 -1.70 22.99
C GLN A 77 3.10 -2.80 22.86
N VAL A 78 4.13 -2.57 22.05
CA VAL A 78 5.21 -3.51 21.80
C VAL A 78 6.23 -3.41 22.94
N LYS A 79 6.15 -4.36 23.89
CA LYS A 79 7.06 -4.41 25.05
C LYS A 79 8.43 -4.98 24.72
N GLU A 80 8.48 -5.87 23.73
CA GLU A 80 9.67 -6.56 23.27
C GLU A 80 9.77 -6.41 21.74
N GLY A 81 10.91 -5.94 21.26
CA GLY A 81 11.14 -5.64 19.84
C GLY A 81 11.96 -4.36 19.68
N TYR A 82 12.51 -4.14 18.50
CA TYR A 82 13.27 -2.94 18.18
C TYR A 82 13.13 -2.59 16.69
N TRP A 83 13.40 -1.32 16.38
CA TRP A 83 13.39 -0.83 15.01
C TRP A 83 14.61 -1.37 14.25
N LEU A 84 14.39 -2.16 13.20
CA LEU A 84 15.46 -2.78 12.42
C LEU A 84 15.96 -1.87 11.30
N ASP A 85 15.06 -1.33 10.47
CA ASP A 85 15.43 -0.59 9.25
C ASP A 85 14.30 0.33 8.76
N ASN A 86 14.61 1.24 7.84
CA ASN A 86 13.67 2.10 7.13
C ASN A 86 13.64 1.78 5.64
N ILE A 87 12.47 1.36 5.14
CA ILE A 87 12.26 1.12 3.71
C ILE A 87 11.67 2.38 3.08
N VAL A 88 12.38 2.95 2.11
CA VAL A 88 11.86 4.07 1.29
C VAL A 88 11.34 3.52 -0.03
N LEU A 89 10.03 3.57 -0.22
CA LEU A 89 9.38 3.15 -1.46
C LEU A 89 8.88 4.38 -2.24
N PRO A 90 9.40 4.63 -3.46
CA PRO A 90 8.82 5.63 -4.36
C PRO A 90 7.40 5.23 -4.76
N ALA A 91 6.43 6.11 -4.50
CA ALA A 91 5.03 5.92 -4.89
C ALA A 91 4.72 6.71 -6.16
N ASN A 92 4.61 6.00 -7.29
CA ASN A 92 4.23 6.59 -8.57
C ASN A 92 2.72 6.50 -8.75
N LEU A 93 2.04 7.65 -8.79
CA LEU A 93 0.61 7.73 -9.08
C LEU A 93 0.45 7.97 -10.59
N SER A 94 -0.29 7.09 -11.26
CA SER A 94 -0.48 7.13 -12.71
C SER A 94 -1.95 7.35 -13.06
N LEU A 95 -2.19 8.11 -14.12
CA LEU A 95 -3.50 8.27 -14.74
C LEU A 95 -3.62 7.28 -15.90
N GLY A 96 -4.70 6.50 -15.93
CA GLY A 96 -5.04 5.61 -17.05
C GLY A 96 -6.32 6.07 -17.72
N VAL A 97 -6.44 5.80 -19.03
CA VAL A 97 -7.63 6.04 -19.84
C VAL A 97 -8.15 4.72 -20.40
N PHE A 98 -9.45 4.64 -20.70
CA PHE A 98 -10.07 3.43 -21.24
C PHE A 98 -9.90 3.28 -22.75
N ALA A 99 -9.86 4.39 -23.48
CA ALA A 99 -9.68 4.39 -24.92
C ALA A 99 -8.26 4.85 -25.28
N PRO A 100 -7.55 4.15 -26.18
CA PRO A 100 -6.15 4.43 -26.50
C PRO A 100 -5.95 5.78 -27.20
N ASP A 101 -7.00 6.31 -27.81
CA ASP A 101 -7.03 7.61 -28.51
C ASP A 101 -7.60 8.75 -27.65
N MET A 102 -8.00 8.48 -26.41
CA MET A 102 -8.56 9.46 -25.50
C MET A 102 -7.54 10.57 -25.20
N ARG A 103 -7.96 11.81 -25.47
CA ARG A 103 -7.15 13.01 -25.20
C ARG A 103 -7.50 13.58 -23.84
N ALA A 104 -6.53 14.27 -23.24
CA ALA A 104 -6.70 14.88 -21.91
C ALA A 104 -7.93 15.81 -21.82
N GLY A 105 -8.20 16.61 -22.87
CA GLY A 105 -9.34 17.53 -22.91
C GLY A 105 -10.71 16.86 -23.07
N GLU A 106 -10.75 15.55 -23.33
CA GLU A 106 -11.99 14.76 -23.43
C GLU A 106 -12.34 14.08 -22.10
N ILE A 107 -11.49 14.23 -21.08
CA ILE A 107 -11.68 13.60 -19.77
C ILE A 107 -12.66 14.42 -18.94
N GLU A 108 -13.91 13.98 -18.89
CA GLU A 108 -14.97 14.60 -18.09
C GLU A 108 -15.04 14.04 -16.65
N VAL A 109 -14.55 12.83 -16.43
CA VAL A 109 -14.66 12.14 -15.13
C VAL A 109 -13.36 11.44 -14.78
N LEU A 110 -12.84 11.73 -13.58
CA LEU A 110 -11.73 11.01 -12.98
C LEU A 110 -12.24 10.07 -11.90
N LEU A 111 -11.82 8.80 -11.99
CA LEU A 111 -12.17 7.75 -11.05
C LEU A 111 -10.94 7.38 -10.23
N GLY A 112 -11.07 7.33 -8.90
CA GLY A 112 -9.93 7.05 -8.04
C GLY A 112 -10.31 6.94 -6.57
N LYS A 113 -9.33 6.58 -5.73
CA LYS A 113 -9.52 6.63 -4.27
C LYS A 113 -9.36 8.08 -3.80
N ARG A 114 -10.17 8.51 -2.83
CA ARG A 114 -10.06 9.84 -2.19
C ARG A 114 -8.63 10.19 -1.75
N ALA A 115 -7.89 9.22 -1.22
CA ALA A 115 -6.50 9.41 -0.78
C ALA A 115 -5.52 9.68 -1.94
N VAL A 116 -5.81 9.20 -3.15
CA VAL A 116 -5.03 9.45 -4.36
C VAL A 116 -5.36 10.85 -4.89
N PHE A 117 -6.64 11.23 -4.97
CA PHE A 117 -7.02 12.58 -5.39
C PHE A 117 -6.38 13.67 -4.54
N ARG A 118 -6.35 13.48 -3.21
CA ARG A 118 -5.67 14.43 -2.32
C ARG A 118 -4.18 14.57 -2.61
N GLN A 119 -3.51 13.49 -2.99
CA GLN A 119 -2.08 13.53 -3.30
C GLN A 119 -1.78 14.14 -4.68
N CYS A 120 -2.77 14.13 -5.59
CA CYS A 120 -2.66 14.64 -6.95
C CYS A 120 -3.42 15.96 -7.18
N GLU A 121 -3.90 16.63 -6.13
CA GLU A 121 -4.83 17.77 -6.22
C GLU A 121 -4.30 18.87 -7.15
N GLU A 122 -3.06 19.29 -6.96
CA GLU A 122 -2.42 20.32 -7.78
C GLU A 122 -2.40 19.95 -9.28
N TYR A 123 -2.03 18.72 -9.60
CA TYR A 123 -2.00 18.23 -10.98
C TYR A 123 -3.41 18.16 -11.58
N ILE A 124 -4.38 17.66 -10.82
CA ILE A 124 -5.77 17.50 -11.25
C ILE A 124 -6.39 18.87 -11.51
N CYS A 125 -6.29 19.81 -10.57
CA CYS A 125 -6.86 21.15 -10.72
C CYS A 125 -6.22 21.94 -11.88
N GLY A 126 -4.91 21.75 -12.12
CA GLY A 126 -4.22 22.42 -13.22
C GLY A 126 -4.50 21.82 -14.61
N THR A 127 -4.76 20.51 -14.68
CA THR A 127 -4.86 19.78 -15.96
C THR A 127 -6.29 19.46 -16.37
N PHE A 128 -7.17 19.22 -15.39
CA PHE A 128 -8.55 18.79 -15.58
C PHE A 128 -9.52 19.63 -14.73
N PRO A 129 -9.54 20.97 -14.93
CA PRO A 129 -10.30 21.88 -14.06
C PRO A 129 -11.81 21.60 -14.04
N ASP A 130 -12.35 21.08 -15.15
CA ASP A 130 -13.78 20.81 -15.32
C ASP A 130 -14.17 19.35 -15.09
N ALA A 131 -13.21 18.47 -14.79
CA ALA A 131 -13.48 17.05 -14.62
C ALA A 131 -14.13 16.74 -13.26
N ALA A 132 -15.20 15.94 -13.28
CA ALA A 132 -15.83 15.46 -12.06
C ALA A 132 -14.97 14.38 -11.37
N LEU A 133 -14.73 14.54 -10.06
CA LEU A 133 -13.97 13.57 -9.27
C LEU A 133 -14.91 12.57 -8.59
N THR A 134 -14.83 11.31 -9.00
CA THR A 134 -15.65 10.23 -8.45
C THR A 134 -14.78 9.29 -7.60
N SER A 135 -15.01 9.33 -6.28
CA SER A 135 -14.29 8.46 -5.35
C SER A 135 -14.88 7.05 -5.34
N VAL A 136 -14.02 6.04 -5.50
CA VAL A 136 -14.43 4.63 -5.43
C VAL A 136 -13.71 3.89 -4.31
N HIS A 137 -14.44 2.94 -3.69
CA HIS A 137 -13.90 2.10 -2.63
C HIS A 137 -13.06 0.94 -3.18
N ASN A 138 -13.47 0.35 -4.31
CA ASN A 138 -12.78 -0.74 -4.97
C ASN A 138 -12.61 -0.47 -6.48
N MET A 139 -11.36 -0.23 -6.89
CA MET A 139 -11.01 0.01 -8.30
C MET A 139 -11.16 -1.26 -9.16
N GLU A 140 -10.95 -2.46 -8.61
CA GLU A 140 -11.02 -3.71 -9.36
C GLU A 140 -12.45 -4.02 -9.82
N GLN A 141 -13.43 -3.81 -8.92
CA GLN A 141 -14.86 -3.94 -9.27
C GLN A 141 -15.26 -2.96 -10.38
N LEU A 142 -14.70 -1.75 -10.35
CA LEU A 142 -14.94 -0.76 -11.39
C LEU A 142 -14.38 -1.26 -12.75
N PHE A 143 -13.13 -1.71 -12.81
CA PHE A 143 -12.54 -2.24 -14.04
C PHE A 143 -13.28 -3.46 -14.60
N ALA A 144 -13.78 -4.35 -13.75
CA ALA A 144 -14.58 -5.50 -14.18
C ALA A 144 -15.89 -5.06 -14.89
N GLY A 145 -16.53 -3.99 -14.41
CA GLY A 145 -17.72 -3.41 -15.05
C GLY A 145 -17.47 -2.71 -16.38
N PHE A 146 -16.25 -2.25 -16.64
CA PHE A 146 -15.86 -1.67 -17.93
C PHE A 146 -15.47 -2.72 -18.97
N LYS A 147 -14.79 -3.80 -18.56
CA LYS A 147 -14.42 -4.90 -19.47
C LYS A 147 -15.62 -5.66 -20.05
N SER A 148 -16.80 -5.58 -19.43
CA SER A 148 -18.03 -6.22 -19.94
C SER A 148 -18.81 -5.35 -20.93
N ARG A 149 -18.37 -4.11 -21.17
CA ARG A 149 -19.04 -3.13 -22.05
C ARG A 149 -18.24 -2.78 -23.30
N VAL A 150 -17.09 -3.42 -23.50
CA VAL A 150 -16.24 -3.30 -24.70
C VAL A 150 -16.20 -4.64 -25.40
#